data_AF-A0A0F8Q2E1-F1
#
_entry.id   AF-A0A0F8Q2E1-F1
#
_cell.length_a   1.000
_cell.length_b   1.000
_cell.length_c   1.000
_cell.angle_alpha   90.00
_cell.angle_beta   90.00
_cell.angle_gamma   90.00
#
_symmetry.space_group_name_H-M   'P 1'
#
loop_
_entity.id
_entity.type
_entity.pdbx_description
1 polymer ?
#
loop_
_entity_poly.entity_id
_entity_poly.type
_entity_poly.pdbx_seq_one_letter_code
_entity_poly.pdbx_strand_id
1 'polypeptide(L)'
;LMYEPYFRMSTLRLPMVMAIAGREMTSPETVWGGQQDTISVRDAGWIQIYVEDNQEILDMIIQGYKIGENNNVLLPVNICYDGFYLSHLTERVDIPEQNLVDEFLPKYNQTHVYFDPEHPMSVDPLTPGNILMEYRCNHLKAMQNALDVIDEVDKEFGEKFGRKYGGVIEEY
;
A
#
# COMPACT_ATOMS: atom_id res chain seq x y z
N LEU A 1 1.95 -8.15 -17.34
CA LEU A 1 0.76 -7.41 -17.83
C LEU A 1 0.54 -6.09 -17.09
N MET A 2 0.83 -6.00 -15.79
CA MET A 2 0.64 -4.76 -15.00
C MET A 2 1.88 -3.87 -14.85
N TYR A 3 3.00 -4.18 -15.48
CA TYR A 3 4.29 -3.53 -15.18
C TYR A 3 4.25 -2.01 -15.35
N GLU A 4 3.93 -1.50 -16.54
CA GLU A 4 3.87 -0.04 -16.79
C GLU A 4 2.86 0.71 -15.89
N PRO A 5 1.57 0.31 -15.79
CA PRO A 5 0.63 1.03 -14.93
C PRO A 5 1.00 0.95 -13.44
N TYR A 6 1.64 -0.14 -13.00
CA TYR A 6 2.10 -0.30 -11.63
C TYR A 6 3.15 0.74 -11.27
N PHE A 7 4.18 0.92 -12.09
CA PHE A 7 5.19 1.98 -11.87
C PHE A 7 4.56 3.37 -11.93
N ARG A 8 3.65 3.58 -12.89
CA ARG A 8 3.00 4.89 -13.09
C ARG A 8 2.20 5.31 -11.86
N MET A 9 1.49 4.38 -11.22
CA MET A 9 0.68 4.62 -10.04
C MET A 9 1.47 5.28 -8.90
N SER A 10 2.66 4.74 -8.63
CA SER A 10 3.56 5.27 -7.60
C SER A 10 4.08 6.65 -7.97
N THR A 11 4.55 6.84 -9.21
CA THR A 11 5.09 8.13 -9.64
C THR A 11 4.03 9.23 -9.73
N LEU A 12 2.77 8.86 -9.99
CA LEU A 12 1.61 9.75 -9.97
C LEU A 12 1.09 10.05 -8.55
N ARG A 13 1.69 9.44 -7.52
CA ARG A 13 1.28 9.61 -6.11
C ARG A 13 -0.15 9.20 -5.83
N LEU A 14 -0.66 8.19 -6.52
CA LEU A 14 -2.04 7.76 -6.36
C LEU A 14 -2.13 6.75 -5.21
N PRO A 15 -2.85 7.08 -4.11
CA PRO A 15 -2.97 6.18 -2.97
C PRO A 15 -3.96 5.06 -3.29
N MET A 16 -3.44 3.86 -3.47
CA MET A 16 -4.22 2.65 -3.73
C MET A 16 -3.64 1.52 -2.91
N VAL A 17 -4.52 0.62 -2.46
CA VAL A 17 -4.13 -0.64 -1.83
C VAL A 17 -4.31 -1.78 -2.81
N MET A 18 -3.27 -2.60 -2.98
CA MET A 18 -3.31 -3.82 -3.76
C MET A 18 -3.06 -5.03 -2.86
N ALA A 19 -4.03 -5.93 -2.76
CA ALA A 19 -3.84 -7.24 -2.15
C ALA A 19 -3.14 -8.17 -3.15
N ILE A 20 -1.97 -8.69 -2.79
CA ILE A 20 -1.17 -9.58 -3.64
C ILE A 20 -0.99 -10.91 -2.94
N ALA A 21 -1.71 -11.92 -3.42
CA ALA A 21 -1.41 -13.31 -3.11
C ALA A 21 -0.14 -13.71 -3.88
N GLY A 22 0.99 -13.69 -3.18
CA GLY A 22 2.32 -13.93 -3.72
C GLY A 22 2.41 -15.29 -4.39
N ARG A 23 2.85 -15.29 -5.65
CA ARG A 23 3.04 -16.51 -6.45
C ARG A 23 4.47 -16.59 -6.94
N GLU A 24 4.96 -17.81 -6.99
CA GLU A 24 6.22 -18.10 -7.64
C GLU A 24 6.15 -17.85 -9.17
N MET A 25 7.31 -17.51 -9.75
CA MET A 25 7.42 -17.11 -11.16
C MET A 25 7.42 -18.31 -12.11
N THR A 26 7.33 -18.02 -13.41
CA THR A 26 6.99 -18.97 -14.48
C THR A 26 7.98 -20.12 -14.74
N SER A 27 9.13 -20.21 -14.07
CA SER A 27 10.09 -21.31 -14.31
C SER A 27 10.76 -21.80 -13.02
N PRO A 28 10.40 -22.99 -12.51
CA PRO A 28 9.39 -23.91 -13.05
C PRO A 28 7.97 -23.29 -13.01
N GLU A 29 7.12 -23.57 -13.99
CA GLU A 29 5.75 -23.06 -13.97
C GLU A 29 4.99 -23.67 -12.80
N THR A 30 4.59 -22.80 -11.86
CA THR A 30 3.92 -23.21 -10.64
C THR A 30 2.86 -22.20 -10.25
N VAL A 31 1.84 -22.70 -9.56
CA VAL A 31 0.81 -21.87 -8.92
C VAL A 31 1.10 -21.67 -7.42
N TRP A 32 2.06 -22.41 -6.87
CA TRP A 32 2.43 -22.36 -5.46
C TRP A 32 2.97 -20.99 -5.03
N GLY A 33 2.84 -20.72 -3.73
CA GLY A 33 3.27 -19.48 -3.11
C GLY A 33 4.76 -19.21 -3.25
N GLY A 34 5.09 -17.93 -3.31
CA GLY A 34 6.45 -17.39 -3.37
C GLY A 34 6.38 -15.87 -3.45
N GLN A 35 7.47 -15.19 -3.13
CA GLN A 35 7.51 -13.71 -3.09
C GLN A 35 8.09 -13.10 -4.37
N GLN A 36 8.45 -13.90 -5.37
CA GLN A 36 9.19 -13.41 -6.53
C GLN A 36 8.44 -12.36 -7.34
N ASP A 37 7.11 -12.44 -7.41
CA ASP A 37 6.29 -11.44 -8.09
C ASP A 37 6.39 -10.05 -7.45
N THR A 38 6.22 -9.96 -6.14
CA THR A 38 6.30 -8.71 -5.36
C THR A 38 7.73 -8.18 -5.30
N ILE A 39 8.72 -9.05 -5.11
CA ILE A 39 10.14 -8.69 -5.10
C ILE A 39 10.60 -8.17 -6.46
N SER A 40 10.08 -8.71 -7.57
CA SER A 40 10.39 -8.23 -8.93
C SER A 40 9.96 -6.78 -9.18
N VAL A 41 9.04 -6.25 -8.36
CA VAL A 41 8.54 -4.87 -8.46
C VAL A 41 8.85 -4.04 -7.22
N ARG A 42 9.78 -4.49 -6.35
CA ARG A 42 10.22 -3.76 -5.15
C ARG A 42 10.64 -2.32 -5.46
N ASP A 43 11.34 -2.12 -6.57
CA ASP A 43 11.88 -0.81 -6.96
C ASP A 43 10.85 0.05 -7.72
N ALA A 44 9.59 -0.39 -7.82
CA ALA A 44 8.51 0.38 -8.45
C ALA A 44 7.98 1.54 -7.60
N GLY A 45 8.47 1.67 -6.36
CA GLY A 45 8.10 2.77 -5.46
C GLY A 45 6.75 2.56 -4.77
N TRP A 46 6.28 1.33 -4.64
CA TRP A 46 5.16 1.00 -3.78
C TRP A 46 5.67 0.66 -2.38
N ILE A 47 4.90 0.99 -1.35
CA ILE A 47 5.12 0.43 -0.02
C ILE A 47 4.72 -1.04 -0.08
N GLN A 48 5.54 -1.94 0.45
CA GLN A 48 5.24 -3.38 0.49
C GLN A 48 5.16 -3.82 1.94
N ILE A 49 3.98 -4.26 2.37
CA ILE A 49 3.73 -4.81 3.70
C ILE A 49 3.51 -6.31 3.51
N TYR A 50 4.27 -7.13 4.21
CA TYR A 50 4.14 -8.59 4.21
C TYR A 50 3.44 -9.01 5.49
N VAL A 51 2.46 -9.91 5.37
CA VAL A 51 1.61 -10.33 6.50
C VAL A 51 1.63 -11.85 6.69
N GLU A 52 1.41 -12.28 7.93
CA GLU A 52 1.61 -13.68 8.35
C GLU A 52 0.32 -14.51 8.45
N ASP A 53 -0.85 -13.87 8.61
CA ASP A 53 -2.14 -14.55 8.72
C ASP A 53 -3.31 -13.78 8.05
N ASN A 54 -4.49 -14.40 7.96
CA ASN A 54 -5.65 -13.75 7.32
C ASN A 54 -6.26 -12.62 8.16
N GLN A 55 -6.02 -12.58 9.47
CA GLN A 55 -6.44 -11.44 10.31
C GLN A 55 -5.62 -10.21 9.93
N GLU A 56 -4.31 -10.36 9.79
CA GLU A 56 -3.40 -9.31 9.33
C GLU A 56 -3.71 -8.86 7.91
N ILE A 57 -4.08 -9.76 6.98
CA ILE A 57 -4.52 -9.35 5.64
C ILE A 57 -5.66 -8.34 5.75
N LEU A 58 -6.69 -8.64 6.55
CA LEU A 58 -7.84 -7.77 6.72
C LEU A 58 -7.44 -6.43 7.33
N ASP A 59 -6.71 -6.47 8.44
CA ASP A 59 -6.36 -5.29 9.22
C ASP A 59 -5.37 -4.39 8.48
N MET A 60 -4.41 -4.97 7.76
CA MET A 60 -3.44 -4.23 6.95
C MET A 60 -4.05 -3.66 5.67
N ILE A 61 -5.13 -4.23 5.13
CA ILE A 61 -5.87 -3.56 4.06
C ILE A 61 -6.45 -2.23 4.58
N ILE A 62 -7.05 -2.22 5.76
CA ILE A 62 -7.64 -1.02 6.37
C ILE A 62 -6.55 0.01 6.69
N GLN A 63 -5.47 -0.42 7.35
CA GLN A 63 -4.32 0.44 7.67
C GLN A 63 -3.64 0.95 6.40
N GLY A 64 -3.50 0.11 5.37
CA GLY A 64 -2.86 0.44 4.10
C GLY A 64 -3.53 1.61 3.37
N TYR A 65 -4.87 1.71 3.42
CA TYR A 65 -5.57 2.87 2.88
C TYR A 65 -5.20 4.13 3.67
N LYS A 66 -5.23 4.07 5.00
CA LYS A 66 -4.90 5.23 5.85
C LYS A 66 -3.45 5.70 5.66
N ILE A 67 -2.51 4.76 5.53
CA ILE A 67 -1.10 5.04 5.25
C ILE A 67 -0.96 5.68 3.86
N GLY A 68 -1.53 5.05 2.83
CA GLY A 68 -1.41 5.53 1.46
C GLY A 68 -2.04 6.91 1.26
N GLU A 69 -3.23 7.13 1.84
CA GLU A 69 -3.99 8.38 1.74
C GLU A 69 -3.44 9.53 2.59
N ASN A 70 -2.47 9.26 3.47
CA ASN A 70 -1.84 10.31 4.27
C ASN A 70 -1.15 11.33 3.35
N ASN A 71 -1.44 12.63 3.55
CA ASN A 71 -0.92 13.72 2.71
C ASN A 71 0.62 13.82 2.68
N ASN A 72 1.31 13.30 3.71
CA ASN A 72 2.77 13.27 3.75
C ASN A 72 3.36 12.08 2.99
N VAL A 73 2.53 11.11 2.61
CA VAL A 73 2.91 9.86 1.93
C VAL A 73 2.40 9.90 0.49
N LEU A 74 1.08 9.79 0.28
CA LEU A 74 0.44 9.74 -1.05
C LEU A 74 1.14 8.73 -1.97
N LEU A 75 1.33 7.51 -1.47
CA LEU A 75 1.96 6.41 -2.18
C LEU A 75 1.05 5.18 -2.16
N PRO A 76 1.09 4.35 -3.21
CA PRO A 76 0.35 3.11 -3.21
C PRO A 76 1.03 2.05 -2.32
N VAL A 77 0.21 1.15 -1.77
CA VAL A 77 0.60 0.14 -0.79
C VAL A 77 0.21 -1.25 -1.32
N ASN A 78 1.12 -2.20 -1.24
CA ASN A 78 0.80 -3.62 -1.42
C ASN A 78 0.68 -4.28 -0.07
N ILE A 79 -0.38 -5.08 0.08
CA ILE A 79 -0.51 -6.06 1.16
C ILE A 79 -0.19 -7.41 0.54
N CYS A 80 1.02 -7.89 0.82
CA CYS A 80 1.61 -9.10 0.27
C CYS A 80 1.42 -10.25 1.25
N TYR A 81 0.83 -11.35 0.78
CA TYR A 81 0.58 -12.54 1.60
C TYR A 81 0.79 -13.80 0.79
N ASP A 82 1.08 -14.93 1.45
CA ASP A 82 1.46 -16.15 0.74
C ASP A 82 0.29 -16.78 -0.04
N GLY A 83 0.50 -16.94 -1.35
CA GLY A 83 -0.39 -17.67 -2.24
C GLY A 83 -0.50 -19.14 -1.84
N PHE A 84 -1.69 -19.71 -2.02
CA PHE A 84 -2.15 -20.98 -1.43
C PHE A 84 -2.16 -21.03 0.10
N TYR A 85 -1.06 -20.69 0.77
CA TYR A 85 -0.94 -20.83 2.22
C TYR A 85 -1.93 -19.93 2.96
N LEU A 86 -2.00 -18.63 2.68
CA LEU A 86 -2.98 -17.73 3.32
C LEU A 86 -4.23 -17.56 2.45
N SER A 87 -4.03 -17.31 1.15
CA SER A 87 -5.14 -17.05 0.21
C SER A 87 -6.23 -18.13 0.15
N HIS A 88 -5.93 -19.39 0.50
CA HIS A 88 -6.89 -20.51 0.50
C HIS A 88 -7.05 -21.15 1.88
N LEU A 89 -6.35 -20.65 2.90
CA LEU A 89 -6.56 -21.09 4.27
C LEU A 89 -7.89 -20.56 4.77
N THR A 90 -8.66 -21.43 5.40
CA THR A 90 -9.84 -21.02 6.15
C THR A 90 -9.45 -20.92 7.61
N GLU A 91 -9.51 -19.70 8.14
CA GLU A 91 -9.35 -19.45 9.56
C GLU A 91 -10.42 -18.50 10.07
N ARG A 92 -10.51 -18.40 11.40
CA ARG A 92 -11.41 -17.45 12.02
C ARG A 92 -10.73 -16.08 12.04
N VAL A 93 -11.45 -15.07 11.56
CA VAL A 93 -11.05 -13.67 11.63
C VAL A 93 -12.11 -12.86 12.37
N ASP A 94 -11.66 -11.89 13.14
CA ASP A 94 -12.48 -10.89 13.82
C ASP A 94 -12.65 -9.67 12.92
N ILE A 95 -13.76 -9.63 12.20
CA ILE A 95 -14.10 -8.55 11.27
C ILE A 95 -14.57 -7.33 12.09
N PRO A 96 -13.93 -6.15 11.96
CA PRO A 96 -14.36 -4.96 12.66
C PRO A 96 -15.72 -4.47 12.16
N GLU A 97 -16.49 -3.86 13.07
CA GLU A 97 -17.77 -3.22 12.72
C GLU A 97 -17.53 -2.03 11.77
N GLN A 98 -18.37 -1.90 10.74
CA GLN A 98 -18.19 -0.91 9.67
C GLN A 98 -18.09 0.53 10.20
N ASN A 99 -18.87 0.90 11.22
CA ASN A 99 -18.84 2.25 11.79
C ASN A 99 -17.50 2.57 12.46
N LEU A 100 -16.85 1.59 13.09
CA LEU A 100 -15.52 1.78 13.68
C LEU A 100 -14.47 1.99 12.58
N VAL A 101 -14.61 1.27 11.47
CA VAL A 101 -13.76 1.44 10.28
C VAL A 101 -13.97 2.83 9.67
N ASP A 102 -15.21 3.27 9.47
CA ASP A 102 -15.52 4.58 8.89
C ASP A 102 -15.00 5.75 9.73
N GLU A 103 -15.02 5.60 11.07
CA GLU A 103 -14.43 6.58 11.97
C GLU A 103 -12.89 6.53 11.97
N PHE A 104 -12.28 5.38 11.68
CA PHE A 104 -10.82 5.22 11.62
C PHE A 104 -10.27 5.73 10.30
N LEU A 105 -10.90 5.34 9.21
CA LEU A 105 -10.58 5.68 7.83
C LEU A 105 -11.77 6.47 7.26
N PRO A 106 -11.84 7.78 7.55
CA PRO A 106 -12.87 8.62 6.98
C PRO A 106 -12.73 8.67 5.46
N LYS A 107 -13.80 9.11 4.78
CA LYS A 107 -13.81 9.22 3.33
C LYS A 107 -12.59 9.97 2.81
N TYR A 108 -11.84 9.32 1.92
CA TYR A 108 -10.70 9.91 1.25
C TYR A 108 -11.06 11.25 0.58
N ASN A 109 -10.22 12.26 0.83
CA ASN A 109 -10.33 13.58 0.22
C ASN A 109 -9.20 13.77 -0.79
N GLN A 110 -9.51 13.60 -2.08
CA GLN A 110 -8.54 13.79 -3.17
C GLN A 110 -8.13 15.26 -3.28
N THR A 111 -6.91 15.62 -2.86
CA THR A 111 -6.43 17.01 -2.91
C THR A 111 -5.41 17.30 -4.00
N HIS A 112 -4.63 16.32 -4.44
CA HIS A 112 -3.47 16.53 -5.32
C HIS A 112 -3.68 16.11 -6.78
N VAL A 113 -4.55 15.12 -7.04
CA VAL A 113 -4.89 14.66 -8.40
C VAL A 113 -6.37 14.31 -8.45
N TYR A 114 -7.12 14.99 -9.32
CA TYR A 114 -8.53 14.72 -9.57
C TYR A 114 -8.92 15.13 -11.00
N PHE A 115 -9.96 14.49 -11.52
CA PHE A 115 -10.49 14.79 -12.84
C PHE A 115 -11.72 15.69 -12.71
N ASP A 116 -11.52 17.00 -12.88
CA ASP A 116 -12.59 18.00 -12.83
C ASP A 116 -12.48 18.94 -14.04
N PRO A 117 -13.47 18.95 -14.96
CA PRO A 117 -13.52 19.89 -16.08
C PRO A 117 -13.58 21.36 -15.67
N GLU A 118 -14.13 21.70 -14.50
CA GLU A 118 -14.20 23.07 -13.99
C GLU A 118 -12.85 23.54 -13.42
N HIS A 119 -12.03 22.60 -12.96
CA HIS A 119 -10.70 22.84 -12.39
C HIS A 119 -9.64 21.96 -13.10
N PRO A 120 -9.31 22.25 -14.37
CA PRO A 120 -8.46 21.38 -15.18
C PRO A 120 -7.02 21.32 -14.64
N MET A 121 -6.46 20.10 -14.61
CA MET A 121 -5.09 19.82 -14.19
C MET A 121 -4.32 19.07 -15.29
N SER A 122 -3.04 19.41 -15.47
CA SER A 122 -2.12 18.62 -16.30
C SER A 122 -1.42 17.58 -15.43
N VAL A 123 -1.76 16.30 -15.63
CA VAL A 123 -1.23 15.18 -14.85
C VAL A 123 -0.26 14.39 -15.72
N ASP A 124 0.98 14.25 -15.25
CA ASP A 124 2.08 13.56 -15.96
C ASP A 124 2.37 14.11 -17.38
N PRO A 125 2.59 15.44 -17.53
CA PRO A 125 3.07 15.99 -18.79
C PRO A 125 4.52 15.58 -19.06
N LEU A 126 4.94 15.72 -20.31
CA LEU A 126 6.34 15.54 -20.70
C LEU A 126 7.24 16.46 -19.85
N THR A 127 7.98 15.87 -18.93
CA THR A 127 8.76 16.60 -17.91
C THR A 127 10.18 16.84 -18.40
N PRO A 128 10.69 18.09 -18.34
CA PRO A 128 12.07 18.37 -18.71
C PRO A 128 13.05 17.82 -17.66
N GLY A 129 14.24 17.39 -18.11
CA GLY A 129 15.20 16.68 -17.27
C GLY A 129 15.69 17.44 -16.03
N ASN A 130 15.62 18.77 -16.03
CA ASN A 130 16.02 19.60 -14.88
C ASN A 130 15.06 19.51 -13.69
N ILE A 131 13.78 19.19 -13.91
CA ILE A 131 12.76 19.05 -12.84
C ILE A 131 12.63 17.60 -12.39
N LEU A 132 13.05 16.64 -13.22
CA LEU A 132 12.95 15.20 -12.92
C LEU A 132 13.56 14.81 -11.57
N MET A 133 14.72 15.39 -11.22
CA MET A 133 15.37 15.10 -9.95
C MET A 133 14.53 15.56 -8.75
N GLU A 134 13.86 16.71 -8.85
CA GLU A 134 12.99 17.24 -7.80
C GLU A 134 11.82 16.28 -7.52
N TYR A 135 11.18 15.75 -8.57
CA TYR A 135 10.13 14.75 -8.41
C TYR A 135 10.63 13.47 -7.72
N ARG A 136 11.84 13.01 -8.05
CA ARG A 136 12.45 11.84 -7.40
C ARG A 136 12.81 12.12 -5.94
N CYS A 137 13.35 13.30 -5.62
CA CYS A 137 13.60 13.71 -4.24
C CYS A 137 12.31 13.77 -3.42
N ASN A 138 11.23 14.31 -3.99
CA ASN A 138 9.92 14.34 -3.33
C ASN A 138 9.39 12.91 -3.10
N HIS A 139 9.56 12.01 -4.08
CA HIS A 139 9.16 10.60 -3.97
C HIS A 139 9.91 9.88 -2.85
N LEU A 140 11.22 10.05 -2.78
CA LEU A 140 12.04 9.54 -1.67
C LEU A 140 11.59 10.10 -0.32
N LYS A 141 11.32 11.42 -0.23
CA LYS A 141 10.87 12.04 1.01
C LYS A 141 9.58 11.42 1.53
N ALA A 142 8.63 11.13 0.64
CA ALA A 142 7.38 10.48 1.04
C ALA A 142 7.59 9.02 1.50
N MET A 143 8.49 8.27 0.86
CA MET A 143 8.89 6.94 1.35
C MET A 143 9.50 7.00 2.75
N GLN A 144 10.30 8.04 3.05
CA GLN A 144 10.85 8.25 4.38
C GLN A 144 9.76 8.63 5.39
N ASN A 145 8.85 9.54 5.02
CA ASN A 145 7.72 9.92 5.87
C ASN A 145 6.79 8.73 6.17
N ALA A 146 6.70 7.75 5.26
CA ALA A 146 5.87 6.57 5.47
C ALA A 146 6.30 5.76 6.69
N LEU A 147 7.58 5.79 7.08
CA LEU A 147 8.07 5.07 8.25
C LEU A 147 7.35 5.55 9.52
N ASP A 148 7.35 6.86 9.76
CA ASP A 148 6.69 7.45 10.92
C ASP A 148 5.16 7.26 10.85
N VAL A 149 4.57 7.39 9.65
CA VAL A 149 3.11 7.24 9.46
C VAL A 149 2.65 5.81 9.72
N ILE A 150 3.45 4.79 9.35
CA ILE A 150 3.13 3.39 9.63
C ILE A 150 3.05 3.16 11.14
N ASP A 151 4.01 3.66 11.91
CA ASP A 151 4.03 3.53 13.38
C ASP A 151 2.83 4.25 14.04
N GLU A 152 2.49 5.45 13.55
CA GLU A 152 1.33 6.20 14.02
C GLU A 152 0.01 5.46 13.74
N VAL A 153 -0.13 4.91 12.54
CA VAL A 153 -1.33 4.17 12.12
C VAL A 153 -1.48 2.87 12.89
N ASP A 154 -0.41 2.10 13.08
CA ASP A 154 -0.44 0.87 13.90
C ASP A 154 -0.86 1.17 15.35
N LYS A 155 -0.29 2.24 15.93
CA LYS A 155 -0.65 2.66 17.28
C LYS A 155 -2.13 3.00 17.39
N GLU A 156 -2.65 3.80 16.46
CA GLU A 156 -4.07 4.19 16.44
C GLU A 156 -4.97 2.98 16.20
N PHE A 157 -4.56 2.06 15.31
CA PHE A 157 -5.29 0.83 15.04
C PHE A 157 -5.39 -0.03 16.32
N GLY A 158 -4.30 -0.16 17.06
CA GLY A 158 -4.28 -0.85 18.35
C GLY A 158 -5.15 -0.21 19.42
N GLU A 159 -5.19 1.11 19.49
CA GLU A 159 -6.07 1.83 20.43
C GLU A 159 -7.55 1.60 20.10
N LYS A 160 -7.89 1.43 18.82
CA LYS A 160 -9.28 1.35 18.36
C LYS A 160 -9.83 -0.08 18.24
N PHE A 161 -9.03 -1.00 17.74
CA PHE A 161 -9.43 -2.38 17.45
C PHE A 161 -8.78 -3.40 18.40
N GLY A 162 -7.84 -2.98 19.25
CA GLY A 162 -7.20 -3.83 20.25
C GLY A 162 -6.11 -4.76 19.72
N ARG A 163 -5.66 -4.56 18.47
CA ARG A 163 -4.61 -5.37 17.81
C ARG A 163 -3.48 -4.47 17.30
N LYS A 164 -2.23 -4.88 17.48
CA LYS A 164 -1.03 -4.16 17.04
C LYS A 164 -0.05 -5.12 16.37
N TYR A 165 0.75 -4.57 15.47
CA TYR A 165 1.65 -5.31 14.57
C TYR A 165 3.09 -4.77 14.57
N GLY A 166 3.43 -3.89 15.51
CA GLY A 166 4.81 -3.43 15.70
C GLY A 166 5.27 -2.29 14.77
N GLY A 167 4.39 -1.78 13.90
CA GLY A 167 4.70 -0.66 13.03
C GLY A 167 5.63 -1.05 11.88
N VAL A 168 6.71 -0.30 11.67
CA VAL A 168 7.67 -0.56 10.57
C VAL A 168 8.49 -1.83 10.81
N ILE A 169 8.81 -2.15 12.07
CA ILE A 169 9.64 -3.30 12.44
C ILE A 169 8.97 -4.02 13.60
N GLU A 170 8.57 -5.27 13.37
CA GLU A 170 8.18 -6.19 14.43
C GLU A 170 9.42 -6.86 15.03
N GLU A 171 9.57 -6.77 16.35
CA GLU A 171 10.61 -7.49 17.10
C GLU A 171 10.08 -8.86 17.57
N TYR A 172 10.89 -9.91 17.42
CA TYR A 172 10.56 -11.30 17.80
C TYR A 172 10.92 -11.63 19.25
#